data_AF-A0A1F4QUN5-F1
#
_entry.id   AF-A0A1F4QUN5-F1
#
_cell.length_a   1.000
_cell.length_b   1.000
_cell.length_c   1.000
_cell.angle_alpha   90.00
_cell.angle_beta   90.00
_cell.angle_gamma   90.00
#
_symmetry.space_group_name_H-M   'P 1'
#
loop_
_entity.id
_entity.type
_entity.pdbx_description
1 polymer ?
#
loop_
_entity_poly.entity_id
_entity_poly.type
_entity_poly.pdbx_seq_one_letter_code
_entity_poly.pdbx_strand_id
1 'polypeptide(L)'
;MSPHTALVEGYATSVEHPYVSGFEILELLRLRSRLAEVEPELSSAERGALEAADATFLHNAPTLFRQVSEVASLEDLRKQVGVRPSHWWWYLDSLTRVPVA
;
A
#
# COMPACT_ATOMS: atom_id res chain seq x y z
N MET A 1 -21.04 6.68 -11.64
CA MET A 1 -20.00 6.18 -10.71
C MET A 1 -18.78 5.87 -11.55
N SER A 2 -17.60 6.35 -11.16
CA SER A 2 -16.36 6.06 -11.90
C SER A 2 -16.02 4.58 -11.77
N PRO A 3 -15.44 3.93 -12.80
CA PRO A 3 -15.07 2.51 -12.73
C PRO A 3 -14.05 2.20 -11.64
N HIS A 4 -13.32 3.21 -11.15
CA HIS A 4 -12.22 3.05 -10.20
C HIS A 4 -12.61 3.29 -8.74
N THR A 5 -13.84 3.77 -8.49
CA THR A 5 -14.30 4.16 -7.14
C THR A 5 -14.20 3.00 -6.15
N ALA A 6 -14.66 1.80 -6.53
CA ALA A 6 -14.58 0.62 -5.67
C ALA A 6 -13.14 0.20 -5.36
N LEU A 7 -12.19 0.45 -6.27
CA LEU A 7 -10.78 0.12 -6.07
C LEU A 7 -10.15 1.06 -5.03
N VAL A 8 -10.46 2.36 -5.13
CA VAL A 8 -9.99 3.38 -4.19
C VAL A 8 -10.62 3.16 -2.80
N GLU A 9 -11.93 2.91 -2.73
CA GLU A 9 -12.63 2.62 -1.47
C GLU A 9 -12.11 1.34 -0.79
N GLY A 10 -11.85 0.29 -1.57
CA GLY A 10 -11.25 -0.93 -1.06
C GLY A 10 -9.88 -0.67 -0.43
N TYR A 11 -9.03 0.12 -1.10
CA TYR A 11 -7.73 0.49 -0.58
C TYR A 11 -7.85 1.36 0.68
N ALA A 12 -8.69 2.39 0.65
CA ALA A 12 -8.95 3.27 1.79
C ALA A 12 -9.43 2.49 3.02
N THR A 13 -10.33 1.53 2.83
CA THR A 13 -10.81 0.66 3.92
C THR A 13 -9.68 -0.23 4.44
N SER A 14 -8.89 -0.85 3.56
CA SER A 14 -7.83 -1.76 3.98
C SER A 14 -6.73 -1.06 4.79
N VAL A 15 -6.37 0.19 4.47
CA VAL A 15 -5.32 0.93 5.21
C VAL A 15 -5.75 1.33 6.63
N GLU A 16 -7.06 1.37 6.92
CA GLU A 16 -7.62 1.65 8.24
C GLU A 16 -7.55 0.45 9.19
N HIS A 17 -7.25 -0.75 8.67
CA HIS A 17 -7.19 -1.99 9.44
C HIS A 17 -5.77 -2.60 9.44
N PRO A 18 -4.78 -1.97 10.10
CA PRO A 18 -3.38 -2.44 10.06
C PRO A 18 -3.12 -3.67 10.93
N TYR A 19 -4.07 -4.10 11.76
CA TYR A 19 -3.97 -5.27 12.65
C TYR A 19 -4.59 -6.53 12.04
N VAL A 20 -4.40 -6.71 10.74
CA VAL A 20 -4.82 -7.88 9.98
C VAL A 20 -3.64 -8.83 9.76
N SER A 21 -3.89 -9.99 9.15
CA SER A 21 -2.84 -10.96 8.88
C SER A 21 -1.80 -10.44 7.89
N GLY A 22 -0.57 -10.98 7.95
CA GLY A 22 0.48 -10.62 6.98
C GLY A 22 0.09 -10.90 5.52
N PHE A 23 -0.75 -11.90 5.25
CA PHE A 23 -1.29 -12.16 3.91
C PHE A 23 -2.21 -11.04 3.43
N GLU A 24 -3.06 -10.50 4.31
CA GLU A 24 -3.90 -9.35 3.97
C GLU A 24 -3.07 -8.09 3.70
N ILE A 25 -1.93 -7.93 4.38
CA ILE A 25 -0.99 -6.85 4.05
C ILE A 25 -0.39 -7.05 2.65
N LEU A 26 -0.07 -8.28 2.23
CA LEU A 26 0.40 -8.52 0.86
C LEU A 26 -0.68 -8.17 -0.18
N GLU A 27 -1.95 -8.48 0.10
CA GLU A 27 -3.05 -8.06 -0.77
C GLU A 27 -3.20 -6.53 -0.80
N LEU A 28 -3.02 -5.84 0.33
CA LEU A 28 -2.98 -4.38 0.38
C LEU A 28 -1.86 -3.79 -0.51
N LEU A 29 -0.66 -4.38 -0.49
CA LEU A 29 0.45 -3.93 -1.35
C LEU A 29 0.14 -4.14 -2.85
N ARG A 30 -0.47 -5.27 -3.20
CA ARG A 30 -0.92 -5.56 -4.57
C ARG A 30 -2.03 -4.62 -5.00
N LEU A 31 -2.96 -4.31 -4.10
CA LEU A 31 -4.06 -3.38 -4.34
C LEU A 31 -3.53 -1.98 -4.67
N ARG A 32 -2.52 -1.48 -3.94
CA ARG A 32 -1.88 -0.21 -4.28
C ARG A 32 -1.12 -0.24 -5.60
N SER A 33 -0.51 -1.38 -5.94
CA SER A 33 0.11 -1.59 -7.25
C SER A 33 -0.90 -1.53 -8.40
N ARG A 34 -2.10 -2.10 -8.22
CA ARG A 34 -3.19 -1.99 -9.18
C ARG A 34 -3.69 -0.55 -9.31
N LEU A 35 -3.79 0.18 -8.20
CA LEU A 35 -4.14 1.61 -8.22
C LEU A 35 -3.14 2.44 -9.03
N ALA A 36 -1.84 2.16 -8.91
CA ALA A 36 -0.81 2.85 -9.67
C ALA A 36 -0.92 2.67 -11.19
N GLU A 37 -1.56 1.60 -11.66
CA GLU A 37 -1.81 1.36 -13.09
C GLU A 37 -2.95 2.22 -13.63
N VAL A 38 -3.95 2.53 -12.79
CA VAL A 38 -5.14 3.31 -13.16
C VAL A 38 -5.10 4.75 -12.63
N GLU A 39 -4.06 5.12 -11.87
CA GLU A 39 -3.89 6.44 -11.26
C GLU A 39 -4.02 7.63 -12.24
N PRO A 40 -3.51 7.54 -13.48
CA PRO A 40 -3.72 8.59 -14.49
C PRO A 40 -5.18 8.81 -14.89
N GLU A 41 -6.04 7.80 -14.71
CA GLU A 41 -7.46 7.81 -15.08
C GLU A 41 -8.37 8.24 -13.93
N LEU A 42 -7.84 8.36 -12.71
CA LEU A 42 -8.63 8.75 -11.55
C LEU A 42 -9.15 10.18 -11.69
N SER A 43 -10.42 10.36 -11.32
CA SER A 43 -10.99 11.69 -11.14
C SER A 43 -10.29 12.43 -9.99
N SER A 44 -10.45 13.75 -9.93
CA SER A 44 -9.86 14.55 -8.84
C SER A 44 -10.34 14.11 -7.45
N ALA A 45 -11.59 13.65 -7.33
CA ALA A 45 -12.13 13.14 -6.07
C ALA A 45 -11.48 11.81 -5.66
N GLU A 46 -11.31 10.90 -6.62
CA GLU A 46 -10.65 9.61 -6.37
C GLU A 46 -9.16 9.78 -6.05
N ARG A 47 -8.49 10.72 -6.72
CA ARG A 47 -7.10 11.06 -6.41
C ARG A 47 -6.96 11.61 -5.00
N GLY A 48 -7.84 12.52 -4.59
CA GLY A 48 -7.86 13.03 -3.21
C GLY A 48 -8.09 11.92 -2.16
N ALA A 49 -8.98 10.96 -2.46
CA ALA A 49 -9.20 9.81 -1.60
C ALA A 49 -7.98 8.87 -1.55
N LEU A 50 -7.30 8.64 -2.68
CA LEU A 50 -6.06 7.88 -2.75
C LEU A 50 -4.94 8.54 -1.95
N GLU A 51 -4.76 9.86 -2.07
CA GLU A 51 -3.76 10.62 -1.30
C GLU A 51 -4.00 10.52 0.22
N ALA A 52 -5.27 10.60 0.65
CA ALA A 52 -5.64 10.40 2.05
C ALA A 52 -5.34 8.97 2.52
N ALA A 53 -5.65 7.97 1.70
CA ALA A 53 -5.37 6.58 2.02
C ALA A 53 -3.86 6.28 2.07
N ASP A 54 -3.07 6.87 1.16
CA ASP A 54 -1.59 6.78 1.16
C ASP A 54 -1.00 7.40 2.43
N ALA A 55 -1.57 8.52 2.92
CA ALA A 55 -1.17 9.11 4.20
C ALA A 55 -1.46 8.19 5.39
N THR A 56 -2.64 7.56 5.42
CA THR A 56 -3.00 6.55 6.44
C THR A 56 -2.09 5.32 6.36
N PHE A 57 -1.76 4.87 5.15
CA PHE A 57 -0.81 3.77 4.93
C PHE A 57 0.55 4.10 5.55
N LEU A 58 1.09 5.30 5.28
CA LEU A 58 2.37 5.74 5.81
C LEU A 58 2.36 5.87 7.33
N HIS A 59 1.28 6.41 7.90
CA HIS A 59 1.08 6.46 9.35
C HIS A 59 1.14 5.05 9.98
N ASN A 60 0.53 4.06 9.31
CA ASN A 60 0.49 2.69 9.77
C ASN A 60 1.71 1.84 9.35
N ALA A 61 2.66 2.40 8.60
CA ALA A 61 3.77 1.65 7.99
C ALA A 61 4.55 0.75 8.97
N PRO A 62 4.89 1.17 10.22
CA PRO A 62 5.54 0.28 11.19
C PRO A 62 4.71 -0.97 11.53
N THR A 63 3.40 -0.80 11.70
CA THR A 63 2.49 -1.90 12.00
C THR A 63 2.32 -2.82 10.79
N LEU A 64 2.12 -2.26 9.60
CA LEU A 64 2.00 -3.02 8.35
C LEU A 64 3.27 -3.84 8.10
N PHE A 65 4.44 -3.23 8.29
CA PHE A 65 5.73 -3.91 8.15
C PHE A 65 5.88 -5.08 9.12
N ARG A 66 5.51 -4.88 10.39
CA ARG A 66 5.55 -5.94 11.40
C ARG A 66 4.69 -7.13 10.97
N GLN A 67 3.44 -6.90 10.57
CA GLN A 67 2.50 -7.97 10.19
C GLN A 67 2.98 -8.75 8.97
N VAL A 68 3.40 -8.06 7.90
CA VAL A 68 3.84 -8.75 6.67
C VAL A 68 5.14 -9.53 6.86
N SER A 69 6.01 -9.06 7.76
CA SER A 69 7.26 -9.75 8.10
C SER A 69 7.06 -11.09 8.80
N GLU A 70 5.87 -11.35 9.36
CA GLU A 70 5.52 -12.66 9.95
C GLU A 70 5.35 -13.75 8.89
N VAL A 71 5.04 -13.38 7.64
CA VAL A 71 4.74 -14.33 6.56
C VAL A 71 5.70 -14.26 5.38
N ALA A 72 6.43 -13.15 5.21
CA ALA A 72 7.33 -12.99 4.07
C ALA A 72 8.45 -11.95 4.28
N SER A 73 9.57 -12.16 3.57
CA SER A 73 10.61 -11.16 3.36
C SER A 73 10.20 -10.23 2.21
N LEU A 74 9.98 -8.94 2.49
CA LEU A 74 9.63 -7.97 1.44
C LEU A 74 10.73 -7.80 0.41
N GLU A 75 12.01 -7.93 0.80
CA GLU A 75 13.12 -7.86 -0.15
C GLU A 75 13.06 -8.98 -1.19
N ASP A 76 12.81 -10.21 -0.74
CA ASP A 76 12.74 -11.37 -1.62
C ASP A 76 11.50 -11.31 -2.52
N LEU A 77 10.36 -10.91 -1.95
CA LEU A 77 9.14 -10.71 -2.71
C LEU A 77 9.31 -9.64 -3.80
N ARG A 78 9.95 -8.50 -3.49
CA ARG A 78 10.22 -7.45 -4.50
C ARG A 78 11.03 -7.99 -5.68
N LYS A 79 12.04 -8.83 -5.43
CA LYS A 79 12.85 -9.47 -6.48
C LYS A 79 12.02 -10.46 -7.29
N GLN A 80 11.21 -11.28 -6.63
CA GLN A 80 10.40 -12.30 -7.28
C GLN A 80 9.34 -11.71 -8.22
N VAL A 81 8.67 -10.63 -7.82
CA VAL A 81 7.59 -10.02 -8.61
C VAL A 81 8.04 -8.83 -9.46
N GLY A 82 9.34 -8.47 -9.41
CA GLY A 82 9.91 -7.41 -10.24
C GLY A 82 9.39 -6.00 -9.90
N VAL A 83 9.27 -5.68 -8.61
CA VAL A 83 8.71 -4.39 -8.16
C VAL A 83 9.58 -3.21 -8.62
N ARG A 84 8.95 -2.22 -9.26
CA ARG A 84 9.61 -0.99 -9.69
C ARG A 84 9.96 -0.10 -8.47
N PRO A 85 11.07 0.65 -8.49
CA PRO A 85 11.41 1.59 -7.40
C PRO A 85 10.34 2.65 -7.13
N SER A 86 9.52 3.01 -8.14
CA SER A 86 8.40 3.94 -7.97
C SER A 86 7.25 3.38 -7.14
N HIS A 87 7.22 2.07 -6.87
CA HIS A 87 6.22 1.41 -6.03
C HIS A 87 6.66 1.43 -4.56
N TRP A 88 6.75 2.64 -4.01
CA TRP A 88 7.31 2.92 -2.68
C TRP A 88 6.68 2.10 -1.55
N TRP A 89 5.39 1.72 -1.66
CA TRP A 89 4.66 0.93 -0.66
C TRP A 89 5.24 -0.47 -0.44
N TRP A 90 6.00 -1.02 -1.39
CA TRP A 90 6.71 -2.29 -1.20
C TRP A 90 7.99 -2.16 -0.37
N TYR A 91 8.44 -0.94 -0.08
CA TYR A 91 9.68 -0.65 0.64
C TYR A 91 9.42 -0.28 2.10
N LEU A 92 8.38 -0.88 2.72
CA LEU A 92 8.04 -0.71 4.14
C LEU A 92 9.23 -0.98 5.09
N ASP A 93 10.07 -1.96 4.76
CA ASP A 93 11.32 -2.27 5.46
C ASP A 93 12.32 -1.11 5.44
N SER A 94 12.29 -0.28 4.41
CA SER A 94 13.14 0.92 4.30
C SER A 94 12.46 2.12 4.96
N LEU A 95 11.16 2.31 4.74
CA LEU A 95 10.36 3.42 5.29
C LEU A 95 10.37 3.42 6.83
N THR A 96 10.37 2.24 7.45
CA THR A 96 10.36 2.08 8.91
C THR A 96 11.75 2.22 9.56
N ARG A 97 12.83 2.25 8.77
CA ARG A 97 14.20 2.44 9.27
C ARG A 97 14.63 3.90 9.32
N VAL A 98 13.87 4.81 8.73
CA VAL A 98 14.15 6.24 8.77
C VAL A 98 13.70 6.78 10.13
N PRO A 99 14.59 7.36 10.96
CA PRO A 99 14.16 8.07 12.15
C PRO A 99 13.24 9.21 11.73
N VAL A 100 12.05 9.29 12.31
CA VAL A 100 11.21 10.49 12.17
C VAL A 100 11.98 11.64 12.84
N ALA A 101 12.42 12.60 12.03
CA ALA A 101 13.11 13.80 12.47
C ALA A 101 12.16 14.75 13.22
#